data_AF-A0A9Q3PPQ5-F1
#
_entry.id   AF-A0A9Q3PPQ5-F1
#
_cell.length_a   1.000
_cell.length_b   1.000
_cell.length_c   1.000
_cell.angle_alpha   90.00
_cell.angle_beta   90.00
_cell.angle_gamma   90.00
#
_symmetry.space_group_name_H-M   'P 1'
#
loop_
_entity.id
_entity.type
_entity.pdbx_description
1 polymer ?
#
loop_
_entity_poly.entity_id
_entity_poly.type
_entity_poly.pdbx_seq_one_letter_code
_entity_poly.pdbx_strand_id
1 'polypeptide(L)'
;MNTPNRHMLRWQIAIQEYRGNMTIVHKDGNIHKNADGLSRWPRPNNIHNAVYVPGEASPKIPIEGISVTDLNTTFFEEKTYIHSSTNKTPAILEKGWNPKLPQDSLRKGLVEMHPTVASFKEMLEKTTKNGVRYMEDSFAYAKNKWNKSHATPDFKVGDLVLVSTTNFNNIKGCKKLKDSFPRPFVIKDLHGENFVAVEFSEELSNKHPTF
;
A
#
# COMPACT_ATOMS: atom_id res chain seq x y z
N MET A 1 -0.68 -13.64 15.57
CA MET A 1 -0.01 -12.33 15.60
C MET A 1 -0.14 -11.74 14.20
N ASN A 2 -0.99 -10.73 14.01
CA ASN A 2 -1.30 -10.22 12.67
C ASN A 2 -0.11 -9.41 12.14
N THR A 3 0.46 -9.86 11.02
CA THR A 3 1.53 -9.13 10.33
C THR A 3 1.02 -7.77 9.86
N PRO A 4 1.74 -6.67 10.13
CA PRO A 4 1.34 -5.34 9.65
C PRO A 4 1.26 -5.34 8.12
N ASN A 5 0.20 -4.72 7.60
CA ASN A 5 -0.06 -4.59 6.17
C ASN A 5 1.20 -4.03 5.46
N ARG A 6 1.56 -4.59 4.30
CA ARG A 6 2.70 -4.17 3.45
C ARG A 6 2.77 -2.65 3.26
N HIS A 7 1.62 -2.00 3.18
CA HIS A 7 1.53 -0.54 3.09
C HIS A 7 2.10 0.14 4.35
N MET A 8 1.68 -0.28 5.55
CA MET A 8 2.21 0.23 6.82
C MET A 8 3.72 0.00 6.94
N LEU A 9 4.20 -1.16 6.49
CA LEU A 9 5.63 -1.49 6.55
C LEU A 9 6.49 -0.54 5.71
N ARG A 10 6.01 -0.17 4.52
CA ARG A 10 6.68 0.80 3.64
C ARG A 10 6.73 2.20 4.26
N TRP A 11 5.63 2.65 4.85
CA TRP A 11 5.59 3.93 5.56
C TRP A 11 6.52 3.95 6.76
N GLN A 12 6.60 2.84 7.50
CA GLN A 12 7.47 2.72 8.66
C GLN A 12 8.95 2.82 8.27
N ILE A 13 9.35 2.21 7.15
CA ILE A 13 10.71 2.32 6.58
C ILE A 13 10.99 3.75 6.11
N ALA A 14 10.06 4.38 5.39
CA ALA A 14 10.24 5.76 4.93
C ALA A 14 10.38 6.76 6.09
N ILE A 15 9.63 6.56 7.19
CA ILE A 15 9.69 7.42 8.39
C ILE A 15 10.99 7.21 9.19
N GLN A 16 11.60 6.02 9.13
CA GLN A 16 12.86 5.73 9.83
C GLN A 16 14.01 6.64 9.37
N GLU A 17 14.07 6.99 8.08
CA GLU A 17 15.09 7.90 7.53
C GLU A 17 15.07 9.30 8.19
N TYR A 18 13.90 9.72 8.68
CA TYR A 18 13.70 11.04 9.26
C TYR A 18 13.68 11.04 10.80
N ARG A 19 13.76 9.87 11.47
CA ARG A 19 13.57 9.77 12.93
C ARG A 19 14.55 10.59 13.78
N GLY A 20 15.75 10.89 13.28
CA GLY A 20 16.74 11.70 13.99
C GLY A 20 16.50 13.22 13.93
N ASN A 21 15.83 13.71 12.88
CA ASN A 21 15.67 15.14 12.58
C ASN A 21 14.21 15.57 12.38
N MET A 22 13.24 14.69 12.65
CA MET A 22 11.82 14.97 12.49
C MET A 22 11.21 15.47 13.80
N THR A 23 10.65 16.68 13.79
CA THR A 23 9.77 17.18 14.83
C THR A 23 8.32 16.87 14.45
N ILE A 24 7.67 15.99 15.22
CA ILE A 24 6.25 15.69 15.05
C ILE A 24 5.45 16.87 15.61
N VAL A 25 4.98 17.75 14.73
CA VAL A 25 4.06 18.82 15.10
C VAL A 25 2.64 18.26 15.02
N HIS A 26 2.02 18.05 16.18
CA HIS A 26 0.60 17.74 16.24
C HIS A 26 -0.18 18.98 15.78
N LYS A 27 -0.84 18.88 14.62
CA LYS A 27 -1.89 19.83 14.28
C LYS A 27 -3.07 19.54 15.19
N ASP A 28 -3.66 20.59 15.77
CA ASP A 28 -4.93 20.45 16.47
C ASP A 28 -5.94 19.79 15.53
N GLY A 29 -6.37 18.58 15.90
CA GLY A 29 -7.33 17.84 15.10
C GLY A 29 -8.62 18.65 14.99
N ASN A 30 -9.29 18.56 13.85
CA ASN A 30 -10.63 19.13 13.72
C ASN A 30 -11.52 18.48 14.80
N ILE A 31 -12.02 19.28 15.73
CA ILE A 31 -12.79 18.79 16.88
C ILE A 31 -13.98 17.99 16.35
N HIS A 32 -13.92 16.67 16.49
CA HIS A 32 -15.03 15.78 16.17
C HIS A 32 -16.18 16.12 17.11
N LYS A 33 -17.25 16.73 16.58
CA LYS A 33 -18.38 17.28 17.34
C LYS A 33 -19.23 16.24 18.09
N ASN A 34 -18.95 14.95 17.98
CA ASN A 34 -19.89 13.88 18.33
C ASN A 34 -19.34 12.84 19.33
N ALA A 35 -18.28 13.13 20.09
CA ALA A 35 -17.77 12.21 21.12
C ALA A 35 -17.84 12.85 22.52
N ASP A 36 -18.52 12.18 23.45
CA ASP A 36 -18.78 12.59 24.84
C ASP A 36 -17.47 12.87 25.63
N GLY A 37 -17.45 14.02 26.31
CA GLY A 37 -16.33 14.55 27.10
C GLY A 37 -15.93 13.69 28.30
N LEU A 38 -16.78 12.75 28.74
CA LEU A 38 -16.49 11.87 29.87
C LEU A 38 -15.34 10.87 29.63
N SER A 39 -15.00 10.56 28.37
CA SER A 39 -13.92 9.60 28.06
C SER A 39 -12.52 10.21 28.00
N ARG A 40 -12.41 11.54 28.02
CA ARG A 40 -11.14 12.25 27.72
C ARG A 40 -10.59 13.09 28.86
N TRP A 41 -11.33 13.24 29.96
CA TRP A 41 -10.90 14.10 31.06
C TRP A 41 -10.27 13.20 32.14
N PRO A 42 -8.94 13.25 32.33
CA PRO A 42 -8.31 12.51 33.41
C PRO A 42 -8.94 12.97 34.73
N ARG A 43 -9.47 12.03 35.51
CA ARG A 43 -10.05 12.35 36.82
C ARG A 43 -8.93 12.82 37.75
N PRO A 44 -9.16 13.84 38.60
CA PRO A 44 -8.17 14.26 39.58
C PRO A 44 -7.77 13.09 40.50
N ASN A 45 -6.49 13.01 40.86
CA ASN A 45 -5.97 11.98 41.76
C ASN A 45 -6.35 12.29 43.21
N ASN A 46 -7.62 12.06 43.56
CA ASN A 46 -8.18 12.24 44.89
C ASN A 46 -8.69 10.92 45.47
N ILE A 47 -8.96 10.89 46.78
CA ILE A 47 -9.37 9.69 47.52
C ILE A 47 -10.66 9.05 46.97
N HIS A 48 -11.49 9.83 46.27
CA HIS A 48 -12.72 9.35 45.64
C HIS A 48 -12.50 8.68 44.26
N ASN A 49 -11.29 8.74 43.72
CA ASN A 49 -10.91 8.03 42.50
C ASN A 49 -10.48 6.58 42.84
N ALA A 50 -11.07 5.60 42.15
CA ALA A 50 -10.75 4.19 42.37
C ALA A 50 -9.28 3.83 42.08
N VAL A 51 -8.57 4.67 41.31
CA VAL A 51 -7.15 4.53 40.98
C VAL A 51 -6.29 5.52 41.79
N TYR A 52 -6.76 5.94 42.97
CA TYR A 52 -5.98 6.81 43.85
C TYR A 52 -4.66 6.14 44.24
N VAL A 53 -3.55 6.76 43.88
CA VAL A 53 -2.22 6.38 44.34
C VAL A 53 -1.78 7.41 45.39
N PRO A 54 -1.62 7.01 46.67
CA PRO A 54 -1.05 7.88 47.69
C PRO A 54 0.36 8.30 47.25
N GLY A 55 0.66 9.59 47.31
CA GLY A 55 1.94 10.12 46.84
C GLY A 55 3.12 9.57 47.63
N GLU A 56 3.74 8.50 47.14
CA GLU A 56 5.02 8.02 47.64
C GLU A 56 6.15 8.80 46.97
N ALA A 57 7.01 9.37 47.81
CA ALA A 57 8.21 10.09 47.44
C ALA A 57 9.03 9.27 46.44
N SER A 58 9.25 9.82 45.25
CA SER A 58 10.12 9.23 44.24
C SER A 58 11.47 8.83 44.87
N PRO A 59 11.84 7.54 44.90
CA PRO A 59 13.16 7.16 45.37
C PRO A 59 14.18 7.72 44.39
N LYS A 60 15.00 8.67 44.83
CA LYS A 60 16.18 9.12 44.08
C LYS A 60 17.23 8.02 44.11
N ILE A 61 17.12 7.08 43.19
CA ILE A 61 18.22 6.18 42.86
C ILE A 61 19.13 6.96 41.90
N PRO A 62 20.41 7.18 42.20
CA PRO A 62 21.32 7.81 41.24
C PRO A 62 21.52 6.85 40.07
N ILE A 63 21.08 7.27 38.88
CA ILE A 63 21.28 6.53 37.65
C ILE A 63 22.71 6.79 37.20
N GLU A 64 23.62 5.83 37.39
CA GLU A 64 24.99 5.92 36.88
C GLU A 64 25.13 5.47 35.41
N GLY A 65 24.02 5.34 34.70
CA GLY A 65 24.00 5.14 33.25
C GLY A 65 22.87 4.23 32.82
N ILE A 66 21.97 4.74 31.99
CA ILE A 66 21.04 3.91 31.22
C ILE A 66 21.57 3.85 29.80
N SER A 67 22.16 2.70 29.43
CA SER A 67 22.34 2.33 28.03
C SER A 67 21.12 1.53 27.60
N VAL A 68 20.16 2.20 26.96
CA VAL A 68 19.10 1.49 26.23
C VAL A 68 19.63 1.23 24.82
N THR A 69 19.94 -0.03 24.52
CA THR A 69 20.11 -0.50 23.14
C THR A 69 19.22 -1.71 22.93
N ASP A 70 18.59 -1.78 21.75
CA ASP A 70 17.70 -2.88 21.39
C ASP A 70 18.49 -4.20 21.41
N LEU A 71 18.07 -5.17 22.23
CA LEU A 71 18.72 -6.48 22.44
C LEU A 71 19.04 -7.25 21.15
N ASN A 72 18.40 -6.91 20.03
CA ASN A 72 18.65 -7.55 18.76
C ASN A 72 19.95 -7.06 18.10
N THR A 73 20.24 -5.76 18.08
CA THR A 73 21.41 -5.26 17.33
C THR A 73 22.72 -5.61 18.03
N THR A 74 22.77 -5.45 19.36
CA THR A 74 23.96 -5.73 20.17
C THR A 74 24.31 -7.22 20.20
N PHE A 75 23.32 -8.11 20.28
CA PHE A 75 23.54 -9.55 20.21
C PHE A 75 24.16 -9.99 18.87
N PHE A 76 23.71 -9.43 17.76
CA PHE A 76 24.27 -9.76 16.44
C PHE A 76 25.66 -9.14 16.24
N GLU A 77 25.89 -7.93 16.71
CA GLU A 77 27.22 -7.30 16.68
C GLU A 77 28.21 -8.13 17.50
N GLU A 78 27.87 -8.55 18.71
CA GLU A 78 28.73 -9.37 19.57
C GLU A 78 29.06 -10.74 18.92
N LYS A 79 28.07 -11.42 18.35
CA LYS A 79 28.27 -12.74 17.71
C LYS A 79 29.08 -12.69 16.42
N THR A 80 29.09 -11.53 15.74
CA THR A 80 29.77 -11.33 14.45
C THR A 80 31.06 -10.50 14.56
N TYR A 81 31.36 -9.93 15.73
CA TYR A 81 32.58 -9.19 16.02
C TYR A 81 33.79 -10.13 16.18
N ILE A 82 34.94 -9.72 15.66
CA ILE A 82 36.17 -10.50 15.74
C ILE A 82 36.80 -10.29 17.11
N HIS A 83 36.90 -11.36 17.91
CA HIS A 83 37.53 -11.26 19.21
C HIS A 83 39.05 -11.16 19.07
N SER A 84 39.68 -10.21 19.77
CA SER A 84 41.10 -9.87 19.60
C SER A 84 42.06 -11.01 19.94
N SER A 85 41.72 -11.85 20.90
CA SER A 85 42.59 -12.97 21.31
C SER A 85 42.54 -14.18 20.37
N THR A 86 41.42 -14.41 19.70
CA THR A 86 41.22 -15.59 18.84
C THR A 86 41.23 -15.26 17.34
N ASN A 87 41.16 -13.96 16.99
CA ASN A 87 40.98 -13.45 15.63
C ASN A 87 39.82 -14.13 14.86
N LYS A 88 38.82 -14.65 15.60
CA LYS A 88 37.64 -15.33 15.06
C LYS A 88 36.39 -14.78 15.73
N THR A 89 35.25 -14.85 15.04
CA THR A 89 33.98 -14.43 15.61
C THR A 89 33.38 -15.55 16.48
N PRO A 90 32.65 -15.22 17.56
CA PRO A 90 31.99 -16.23 18.39
C PRO A 90 31.09 -17.18 17.60
N ALA A 91 30.37 -16.69 16.57
CA ALA A 91 29.52 -17.54 15.72
C ALA A 91 30.31 -18.62 14.94
N ILE A 92 31.54 -18.31 14.50
CA ILE A 92 32.41 -19.28 13.83
C ILE A 92 32.89 -20.34 14.81
N LEU A 93 33.20 -19.96 16.04
CA LEU A 93 33.68 -20.89 17.08
C LEU A 93 32.56 -21.81 17.58
N GLU A 94 31.33 -21.31 17.71
CA GLU A 94 30.18 -22.10 18.18
C GLU A 94 29.54 -22.96 17.09
N LYS A 95 29.37 -22.41 15.87
CA LYS A 95 28.53 -23.02 14.82
C LYS A 95 29.28 -23.29 13.51
N GLY A 96 30.56 -22.91 13.40
CA GLY A 96 31.37 -23.09 12.20
C GLY A 96 31.00 -22.15 11.03
N TRP A 97 30.05 -21.24 11.22
CA TRP A 97 29.57 -20.34 10.18
C TRP A 97 29.16 -18.98 10.75
N ASN A 98 29.50 -17.90 10.04
CA ASN A 98 29.15 -16.53 10.43
C ASN A 98 27.89 -16.09 9.66
N PRO A 99 26.74 -15.83 10.33
CA PRO A 99 25.55 -15.33 9.66
C PRO A 99 25.82 -13.92 9.13
N LYS A 100 25.90 -13.77 7.81
CA LYS A 100 25.95 -12.45 7.16
C LYS A 100 24.52 -11.88 7.07
N LEU A 101 24.42 -10.60 7.42
CA LEU A 101 23.28 -9.66 7.49
C LEU A 101 21.99 -9.95 6.67
N PRO A 102 20.87 -9.23 6.93
CA PRO A 102 19.62 -9.32 6.17
C PRO A 102 19.73 -9.15 4.64
N GLN A 103 20.86 -8.63 4.15
CA GLN A 103 21.15 -8.52 2.72
C GLN A 103 21.09 -9.88 2.00
N ASP A 104 21.49 -10.98 2.64
CA ASP A 104 21.42 -12.31 2.03
C ASP A 104 19.98 -12.81 1.91
N SER A 105 19.10 -12.38 2.83
CA SER A 105 17.66 -12.66 2.73
C SER A 105 16.99 -11.82 1.64
N LEU A 106 17.47 -10.59 1.40
CA LEU A 106 17.05 -9.75 0.27
C LEU A 106 17.63 -10.23 -1.08
N ARG A 107 18.77 -10.92 -1.06
CA ARG A 107 19.44 -11.50 -2.23
C ARG A 107 18.94 -12.89 -2.64
N LYS A 108 18.12 -13.57 -1.83
CA LYS A 108 17.57 -14.91 -2.14
C LYS A 108 16.82 -15.01 -3.49
N GLY A 109 16.44 -13.89 -4.11
CA GLY A 109 15.84 -13.85 -5.45
C GLY A 109 16.68 -13.14 -6.53
N LEU A 110 17.87 -12.64 -6.18
CA LEU A 110 18.79 -12.00 -7.12
C LEU A 110 19.79 -13.05 -7.63
N VAL A 111 20.07 -13.04 -8.93
CA VAL A 111 21.08 -13.92 -9.53
C VAL A 111 22.46 -13.45 -9.03
N GLU A 112 23.01 -14.14 -8.04
CA GLU A 112 24.37 -13.90 -7.55
C GLU A 112 25.35 -14.60 -8.50
N MET A 113 26.17 -13.90 -9.27
CA MET A 113 27.35 -14.46 -9.95
C MET A 113 28.32 -13.38 -10.46
N HIS A 114 29.62 -13.69 -10.38
CA HIS A 114 30.73 -12.89 -10.93
C HIS A 114 30.67 -12.93 -12.48
N PRO A 115 30.81 -11.80 -13.19
CA PRO A 115 30.56 -11.75 -14.62
C PRO A 115 31.73 -12.35 -15.40
N THR A 116 31.52 -13.54 -15.94
CA THR A 116 32.20 -14.01 -17.14
C THR A 116 31.24 -13.79 -18.31
N VAL A 117 31.74 -13.52 -19.53
CA VAL A 117 30.89 -13.19 -20.70
C VAL A 117 29.79 -14.24 -20.95
N ALA A 118 30.11 -15.52 -20.73
CA ALA A 118 29.14 -16.63 -20.83
C ALA A 118 28.02 -16.54 -19.77
N SER A 119 28.36 -16.20 -18.51
CA SER A 119 27.36 -16.05 -17.44
C SER A 119 26.48 -14.81 -17.64
N PHE A 120 26.99 -13.77 -18.31
CA PHE A 120 26.20 -12.59 -18.68
C PHE A 120 25.14 -12.90 -19.75
N LYS A 121 25.46 -13.70 -20.77
CA LYS A 121 24.49 -14.12 -21.79
C LYS A 121 23.34 -14.92 -21.17
N GLU A 122 23.67 -15.90 -20.33
CA GLU A 122 22.65 -16.69 -19.62
C GLU A 122 21.78 -15.82 -18.70
N MET A 123 22.36 -14.80 -18.07
CA MET A 123 21.64 -13.82 -17.26
C MET A 123 20.62 -13.05 -18.10
N LEU A 124 21.01 -12.55 -19.26
CA LEU A 124 20.10 -11.83 -20.15
C LEU A 124 18.96 -12.73 -20.64
N GLU A 125 19.26 -13.97 -21.04
CA GLU A 125 18.23 -14.92 -21.48
C GLU A 125 17.25 -15.27 -20.36
N LYS A 126 17.74 -15.47 -19.13
CA LYS A 126 16.87 -15.71 -17.96
C LYS A 126 16.03 -14.48 -17.63
N THR A 127 16.62 -13.29 -17.71
CA THR A 127 15.94 -12.02 -17.37
C THR A 127 14.85 -11.69 -18.39
N THR A 128 15.12 -11.88 -19.68
CA THR A 128 14.13 -11.69 -20.75
C THR A 128 12.98 -12.69 -20.62
N LYS A 129 13.26 -13.98 -20.41
CA LYS A 129 12.23 -15.01 -20.16
C LYS A 129 11.36 -14.68 -18.94
N ASN A 130 11.98 -14.27 -17.84
CA ASN A 130 11.25 -13.86 -16.64
C ASN A 130 10.41 -12.60 -16.88
N GLY A 131 10.96 -11.63 -17.61
CA GLY A 131 10.26 -10.40 -17.99
C GLY A 131 8.98 -10.68 -18.77
N VAL A 132 9.05 -11.54 -19.78
CA VAL A 132 7.88 -11.99 -20.56
C VAL A 132 6.85 -12.64 -19.64
N ARG A 133 7.28 -13.59 -18.81
CA ARG A 133 6.38 -14.26 -17.86
C ARG A 133 5.69 -13.27 -16.92
N TYR A 134 6.42 -12.29 -16.38
CA TYR A 134 5.82 -11.28 -15.49
C TYR A 134 4.82 -10.38 -16.21
N MET A 135 5.03 -10.07 -17.49
CA MET A 135 4.05 -9.34 -18.29
C MET A 135 2.79 -10.19 -18.49
N GLU A 136 2.95 -11.46 -18.87
CA GLU A 136 1.83 -12.41 -19.04
C GLU A 136 1.03 -12.59 -17.75
N ASP A 137 1.70 -12.81 -16.63
CA ASP A 137 1.09 -12.93 -15.30
C ASP A 137 0.31 -11.66 -14.93
N SER A 138 0.87 -10.49 -15.25
CA SER A 138 0.22 -9.20 -15.01
C SER A 138 -1.05 -9.02 -15.84
N PHE A 139 -0.99 -9.35 -17.14
CA PHE A 139 -2.16 -9.31 -18.03
C PHE A 139 -3.23 -10.32 -17.60
N ALA A 140 -2.83 -11.54 -17.25
CA ALA A 140 -3.74 -12.57 -16.76
C ALA A 140 -4.42 -12.14 -15.44
N TYR A 141 -3.66 -11.57 -14.51
CA TYR A 141 -4.20 -11.01 -13.27
C TYR A 141 -5.21 -9.89 -13.54
N ALA A 142 -4.87 -8.95 -14.42
CA ALA A 142 -5.76 -7.84 -14.78
C ALA A 142 -7.07 -8.35 -15.40
N LYS A 143 -6.97 -9.29 -16.36
CA LYS A 143 -8.13 -9.93 -16.99
C LYS A 143 -9.01 -10.66 -15.98
N ASN A 144 -8.41 -11.47 -15.11
CA ASN A 144 -9.14 -12.22 -14.09
C ASN A 144 -9.84 -11.29 -13.08
N LYS A 145 -9.18 -10.19 -12.69
CA LYS A 145 -9.77 -9.19 -11.80
C LYS A 145 -10.96 -8.49 -12.48
N TRP A 146 -10.81 -8.12 -13.74
CA TRP A 146 -11.86 -7.48 -14.53
C TRP A 146 -13.08 -8.38 -14.67
N ASN A 147 -12.88 -9.64 -15.09
CA ASN A 147 -13.95 -10.63 -15.29
C ASN A 147 -14.69 -10.97 -13.99
N LYS A 148 -14.02 -10.89 -12.83
CA LYS A 148 -14.68 -11.12 -11.53
C LYS A 148 -15.64 -10.01 -11.15
N SER A 149 -15.33 -8.75 -11.51
CA SER A 149 -16.16 -7.60 -11.12
C SER A 149 -17.12 -7.14 -12.20
N HIS A 150 -16.93 -7.53 -13.46
CA HIS A 150 -17.76 -7.09 -14.58
C HIS A 150 -18.46 -8.30 -15.22
N ALA A 151 -19.79 -8.27 -15.19
CA ALA A 151 -20.61 -9.11 -16.05
C ALA A 151 -20.79 -8.40 -17.40
N THR A 152 -20.67 -9.15 -18.48
CA THR A 152 -21.01 -8.67 -19.82
C THR A 152 -22.53 -8.55 -19.93
N PRO A 153 -23.09 -7.36 -20.20
CA PRO A 153 -24.51 -7.21 -20.48
C PRO A 153 -24.89 -7.90 -21.79
N ASP A 154 -26.04 -8.57 -21.80
CA ASP A 154 -26.62 -9.16 -23.02
C ASP A 154 -27.57 -8.13 -23.65
N PHE A 155 -27.18 -7.55 -24.79
CA PHE A 155 -27.96 -6.56 -25.52
C PHE A 155 -28.58 -7.18 -26.77
N LYS A 156 -29.87 -6.91 -27.01
CA LYS A 156 -30.55 -7.32 -28.24
C LYS A 156 -30.94 -6.10 -29.07
N VAL A 157 -30.93 -6.28 -30.38
CA VAL A 157 -31.45 -5.27 -31.31
C VAL A 157 -32.92 -5.04 -31.00
N GLY A 158 -33.32 -3.77 -30.85
CA GLY A 158 -34.65 -3.38 -30.41
C GLY A 158 -34.79 -3.10 -28.91
N ASP A 159 -33.80 -3.46 -28.07
CA ASP A 159 -33.86 -3.14 -26.65
C ASP A 159 -33.76 -1.63 -26.40
N LEU A 160 -34.37 -1.18 -25.31
CA LEU A 160 -34.32 0.20 -24.86
C LEU A 160 -33.19 0.39 -23.86
N VAL A 161 -32.21 1.23 -24.21
CA VAL A 161 -31.04 1.53 -23.37
C VAL A 161 -30.96 3.01 -23.01
N LEU A 162 -30.44 3.29 -21.82
CA LEU A 162 -30.18 4.65 -21.36
C LEU A 162 -28.75 5.06 -21.71
N VAL A 163 -28.60 6.19 -22.41
CA VAL A 163 -27.29 6.76 -22.74
C VAL A 163 -26.97 7.90 -21.78
N SER A 164 -25.78 7.85 -21.19
CA SER A 164 -25.33 8.91 -20.28
C SER A 164 -24.95 10.18 -21.03
N THR A 165 -25.44 11.34 -20.59
CA THR A 165 -25.11 12.66 -21.17
C THR A 165 -23.82 13.27 -20.61
N THR A 166 -23.12 12.55 -19.74
CA THR A 166 -21.91 13.05 -19.03
C THR A 166 -20.82 13.56 -19.97
N ASN A 167 -20.62 12.90 -21.11
CA ASN A 167 -19.61 13.24 -22.12
C ASN A 167 -20.16 14.13 -23.26
N PHE A 168 -21.42 14.59 -23.16
CA PHE A 168 -22.04 15.45 -24.16
C PHE A 168 -21.91 16.92 -23.78
N ASN A 169 -20.76 17.50 -24.11
CA ASN A 169 -20.44 18.89 -23.78
C ASN A 169 -21.27 19.92 -24.59
N ASN A 170 -21.78 19.53 -25.77
CA ASN A 170 -22.52 20.40 -26.69
C ASN A 170 -24.03 20.48 -26.40
N ILE A 171 -24.50 19.98 -25.24
CA ILE A 171 -25.89 20.14 -24.82
C ILE A 171 -26.07 21.54 -24.19
N LYS A 172 -27.09 22.28 -24.62
CA LYS A 172 -27.41 23.62 -24.10
C LYS A 172 -27.94 23.50 -22.66
N GLY A 173 -27.61 24.45 -21.79
CA GLY A 173 -28.11 24.51 -20.40
C GLY A 173 -27.06 24.29 -19.30
N CYS A 174 -27.47 24.48 -18.05
CA CYS A 174 -26.61 24.36 -16.87
C CYS A 174 -26.30 22.89 -16.55
N LYS A 175 -25.01 22.51 -16.44
CA LYS A 175 -24.57 21.12 -16.20
C LYS A 175 -25.28 20.41 -15.03
N LYS A 176 -25.61 21.13 -13.97
CA LYS A 176 -26.27 20.58 -12.77
C LYS A 176 -27.78 20.32 -12.94
N LEU A 177 -28.41 20.97 -13.91
CA LEU A 177 -29.85 20.85 -14.19
C LEU A 177 -30.11 19.96 -15.41
N LYS A 178 -29.07 19.40 -16.02
CA LYS A 178 -29.20 18.48 -17.15
C LYS A 178 -29.51 17.09 -16.62
N ASP A 179 -30.46 16.43 -17.24
CA ASP A 179 -30.70 15.02 -16.99
C ASP A 179 -29.50 14.20 -17.44
N SER A 180 -29.01 13.37 -16.52
CA SER A 180 -27.88 12.45 -16.79
C SER A 180 -28.26 11.35 -17.76
N PHE A 181 -29.55 11.00 -17.79
CA PHE A 181 -30.15 9.99 -18.67
C PHE A 181 -31.49 10.54 -19.19
N PRO A 182 -31.49 11.21 -20.36
CA PRO A 182 -32.63 11.99 -20.81
C PRO A 182 -33.83 11.13 -21.20
N ARG A 183 -33.58 10.03 -21.92
CA ARG A 183 -34.61 9.06 -22.32
C ARG A 183 -34.00 7.71 -22.70
N PRO A 184 -34.80 6.64 -22.77
CA PRO A 184 -34.41 5.40 -23.41
C PRO A 184 -34.32 5.57 -24.93
N PHE A 185 -33.33 4.91 -25.52
CA PHE A 185 -33.09 4.85 -26.95
C PHE A 185 -33.06 3.41 -27.43
N VAL A 186 -33.50 3.18 -28.66
CA VAL A 186 -33.56 1.84 -29.25
C VAL A 186 -32.19 1.47 -29.81
N ILE A 187 -31.75 0.25 -29.53
CA ILE A 187 -30.58 -0.35 -30.17
C ILE A 187 -30.92 -0.68 -31.62
N LYS A 188 -30.14 -0.12 -32.55
CA LYS A 188 -30.27 -0.38 -33.99
C LYS A 188 -29.41 -1.56 -34.44
N ASP A 189 -28.13 -1.53 -34.08
CA ASP A 189 -27.15 -2.55 -34.48
C ASP A 189 -26.18 -2.86 -33.33
N LEU A 190 -25.63 -4.08 -33.34
CA LEU A 190 -24.59 -4.54 -32.42
C LEU A 190 -23.29 -4.70 -33.20
N HIS A 191 -22.22 -3.98 -32.85
CA HIS A 191 -20.90 -4.21 -33.47
C HIS A 191 -19.93 -5.00 -32.59
N GLY A 192 -20.28 -5.25 -31.32
CA GLY A 192 -19.52 -6.10 -30.40
C GLY A 192 -20.28 -6.32 -29.09
N GLU A 193 -19.70 -7.08 -28.17
CA GLU A 193 -20.35 -7.45 -26.89
C GLU A 193 -20.77 -6.22 -26.06
N ASN A 194 -19.93 -5.18 -26.02
CA ASN A 194 -20.19 -3.94 -25.28
C ASN A 194 -20.33 -2.71 -26.18
N PHE A 195 -20.46 -2.91 -27.50
CA PHE A 195 -20.51 -1.82 -28.47
C PHE A 195 -21.78 -1.89 -29.31
N VAL A 196 -22.61 -0.87 -29.12
CA VAL A 196 -23.98 -0.82 -29.59
C VAL A 196 -24.19 0.48 -30.34
N ALA A 197 -24.79 0.40 -31.53
CA ALA A 197 -25.26 1.56 -32.26
C ALA A 197 -26.68 1.90 -31.83
N VAL A 198 -26.87 3.15 -31.43
CA VAL A 198 -28.12 3.66 -30.88
C VAL A 198 -28.60 4.82 -31.75
N GLU A 199 -29.90 4.85 -32.04
CA GLU A 199 -30.51 5.95 -32.81
C GLU A 199 -30.90 7.10 -31.87
N PHE A 200 -30.25 8.26 -32.05
CA PHE A 200 -30.58 9.47 -31.29
C PHE A 200 -31.73 10.24 -31.95
N SER A 201 -32.73 10.63 -31.16
CA SER A 201 -33.76 11.59 -31.60
C SER A 201 -33.16 12.98 -31.82
N GLU A 202 -33.87 13.83 -32.58
CA GLU A 202 -33.41 15.10 -33.16
C GLU A 202 -32.52 15.97 -32.26
N GLU A 203 -32.82 16.14 -30.97
CA GLU A 203 -32.05 16.99 -30.04
C GLU A 203 -30.58 16.56 -29.83
N LEU A 204 -30.30 15.25 -29.99
CA LEU A 204 -28.98 14.63 -29.81
C LEU A 204 -28.38 14.14 -31.13
N SER A 205 -29.17 14.08 -32.21
CA SER A 205 -28.73 13.60 -33.54
C SER A 205 -27.47 14.29 -34.06
N ASN A 206 -27.35 15.60 -33.85
CA ASN A 206 -26.22 16.43 -34.32
C ASN A 206 -25.09 16.57 -33.29
N LYS A 207 -25.12 15.79 -32.18
CA LYS A 207 -24.19 15.95 -31.06
C LYS A 207 -23.39 14.68 -30.83
N HIS A 208 -22.12 14.73 -31.18
CA HIS A 208 -21.19 13.65 -30.88
C HIS A 208 -20.67 13.76 -29.43
N PRO A 209 -20.57 12.64 -28.70
CA PRO A 209 -19.88 12.61 -27.42
C PRO A 209 -18.40 12.94 -27.64
N THR A 210 -17.84 13.80 -26.80
CA THR A 210 -16.41 14.10 -26.76
C THR A 210 -15.79 13.21 -25.68
N PHE A 211 -14.90 12.30 -26.07
CA PHE A 211 -14.16 11.41 -25.16
C PHE A 211 -12.87 12.04 -24.67
#